data_AF-A0A814KH16-F1
#
_entry.id   AF-A0A814KH16-F1
#
_cell.length_a   1.000
_cell.length_b   1.000
_cell.length_c   1.000
_cell.angle_alpha   90.00
_cell.angle_beta   90.00
_cell.angle_gamma   90.00
#
_symmetry.space_group_name_H-M   'P 1'
#
loop_
_entity.id
_entity.type
_entity.pdbx_description
1 polymer ?
#
loop_
_entity_poly.entity_id
_entity_poly.type
_entity_poly.pdbx_seq_one_letter_code
_entity_poly.pdbx_strand_id
1 'polypeptide(L)'
;MTTQDSYLSHGIGSIRRTAKRDKLYREVNAMSYGTIEFPDNRSKKAEFIRVSPDASINHVKELLFNGWSDSRPSLVISISGGAKEYIMQPKLAKAFRQGLLKVASSTGAWIVTGGSNTGIMKVIGEIVQLKPVSQLRSKPIKLIGIATWGCVTGVDRLDVHGETVRYPKYRGQKKGEAPLEPNHTNFIFVDDGGTKGFGGEIEFRSKLEQSISGMGVKSSREVQQLPSYEMRSNSQTQDASIPVPVVLLVIEGGPHTIKTIYEAVVQNNIPAILFEGTGRCCDCFAKVYHKYLIYKDQLTPPKDAKPKENSTPISEEEVKEILRAEVADFLIKFKGHNTDSTDYFQMIYECVHKKFKFLTIIGLNVNYDSEPDIDLVILNALLTASDYFESDEDKTYNYSQHKLEQLQLALDWDRVDIAKSYIMTNEQDWAKLHLNNLFLTSLDRNQIKFTELFLEHDFSLTNLFQNCDTLVSLYSALDTLPHSARYYRLLDVSLDDDDDDGDIGPNDKLHYIYKRYVKPLIGDFFEIDAVLGVEIMNDESNCCTGCIAKIKEKRKKRHHGANSLYQ
;
A
#
# COMPACT_ATOMS: atom_id res chain seq x y z
N MET A 1 -0.47 -6.09 -32.83
CA MET A 1 0.00 -6.61 -31.54
C MET A 1 -0.42 -5.60 -30.51
N THR A 2 -1.33 -5.98 -29.62
CA THR A 2 -1.69 -5.13 -28.48
C THR A 2 -0.46 -4.95 -27.59
N THR A 3 -0.40 -3.92 -26.77
CA THR A 3 0.67 -3.71 -25.77
C THR A 3 0.88 -4.94 -24.87
N GLN A 4 -0.16 -5.75 -24.66
CA GLN A 4 -0.09 -7.04 -23.97
C GLN A 4 0.75 -8.10 -24.72
N ASP A 5 0.62 -8.20 -26.04
CA ASP A 5 1.34 -9.19 -26.86
C ASP A 5 2.86 -8.97 -26.83
N SER A 6 3.32 -7.72 -26.71
CA SER A 6 4.75 -7.41 -26.63
C SER A 6 5.40 -7.90 -25.33
N TYR A 7 4.73 -7.74 -24.18
CA TYR A 7 5.26 -8.21 -22.89
C TYR A 7 5.30 -9.74 -22.77
N LEU A 8 4.38 -10.44 -23.46
CA LEU A 8 4.34 -11.90 -23.46
C LEU A 8 5.45 -12.53 -24.33
N SER A 9 5.95 -11.80 -25.34
CA SER A 9 6.91 -12.33 -26.32
C SER A 9 8.37 -12.40 -25.84
N HIS A 10 8.75 -11.69 -24.78
CA HIS A 10 10.14 -11.59 -24.32
C HIS A 10 10.28 -11.99 -22.83
N GLY A 11 10.91 -13.14 -22.56
CA GLY A 11 11.55 -13.46 -21.28
C GLY A 11 10.71 -14.13 -20.17
N ILE A 12 9.68 -14.91 -20.50
CA ILE A 12 8.85 -15.64 -19.50
C ILE A 12 9.34 -17.09 -19.23
N GLY A 13 10.48 -17.50 -19.81
CA GLY A 13 11.12 -18.79 -19.52
C GLY A 13 10.44 -20.00 -20.21
N SER A 14 11.20 -21.08 -20.40
CA SER A 14 10.73 -22.31 -21.05
C SER A 14 9.99 -23.23 -20.06
N ILE A 15 8.83 -23.75 -20.46
CA ILE A 15 8.01 -24.64 -19.62
C ILE A 15 8.50 -26.09 -19.73
N ARG A 16 8.59 -26.79 -18.58
CA ARG A 16 9.03 -28.19 -18.50
C ARG A 16 7.84 -29.15 -18.60
N ARG A 17 7.79 -29.99 -19.65
CA ARG A 17 6.80 -31.07 -19.77
C ARG A 17 7.36 -32.42 -19.31
N THR A 18 6.54 -33.21 -18.63
CA THR A 18 6.84 -34.62 -18.32
C THR A 18 6.35 -35.53 -19.45
N ALA A 19 7.26 -36.23 -20.13
CA ALA A 19 6.92 -37.31 -21.05
C ALA A 19 6.91 -38.66 -20.30
N LYS A 20 5.81 -39.43 -20.41
CA LYS A 20 5.72 -40.82 -19.93
C LYS A 20 6.53 -41.75 -20.83
N ARG A 21 7.86 -41.72 -20.70
CA ARG A 21 8.82 -42.81 -20.92
C ARG A 21 10.20 -42.16 -20.88
N ASP A 22 10.92 -42.50 -19.83
CA ASP A 22 12.26 -42.02 -19.46
C ASP A 22 12.33 -40.55 -19.05
N LYS A 23 12.92 -40.32 -17.87
CA LYS A 23 13.09 -39.01 -17.21
C LYS A 23 14.03 -38.10 -18.01
N LEU A 24 13.57 -37.57 -19.15
CA LEU A 24 14.15 -36.43 -19.83
C LEU A 24 13.07 -35.36 -20.01
N TYR A 25 13.24 -34.24 -19.30
CA TYR A 25 12.42 -33.04 -19.48
C TYR A 25 12.73 -32.44 -20.85
N ARG A 26 11.70 -32.21 -21.68
CA ARG A 26 11.82 -31.36 -22.88
C ARG A 26 11.27 -29.98 -22.55
N GLU A 27 12.09 -28.96 -22.78
CA GLU A 27 11.69 -27.55 -22.76
C GLU A 27 10.79 -27.28 -23.99
N VAL A 28 9.56 -26.82 -23.76
CA VAL A 28 8.63 -26.44 -24.82
C VAL A 28 8.14 -25.02 -24.55
N ASN A 29 8.31 -24.12 -25.53
CA ASN A 29 7.79 -22.74 -25.53
C ASN A 29 6.25 -22.70 -25.70
N ALA A 30 5.49 -23.28 -24.78
CA ALA A 30 4.03 -23.26 -24.83
C ALA A 30 3.46 -22.30 -23.77
N MET A 31 3.48 -21.00 -24.06
CA MET A 31 2.93 -19.97 -23.18
C MET A 31 1.40 -20.01 -23.22
N SER A 32 0.77 -20.58 -22.19
CA SER A 32 -0.69 -20.55 -22.06
C SER A 32 -1.14 -19.23 -21.41
N TYR A 33 -1.96 -18.44 -22.09
CA TYR A 33 -2.53 -17.19 -21.56
C TYR A 33 -3.89 -16.91 -22.20
N GLY A 34 -4.72 -16.10 -21.52
CA GLY A 34 -6.02 -15.72 -22.05
C GLY A 34 -6.95 -15.20 -20.98
N THR A 35 -8.24 -15.44 -21.16
CA THR A 35 -9.29 -15.05 -20.19
C THR A 35 -10.16 -16.22 -19.78
N ILE A 36 -10.62 -16.23 -18.53
CA ILE A 36 -11.49 -17.26 -17.95
C ILE A 36 -12.88 -16.67 -17.75
N GLU A 37 -13.90 -17.31 -18.32
CA GLU A 37 -15.31 -17.03 -18.08
C GLU A 37 -15.88 -18.07 -17.11
N PHE A 38 -16.31 -17.63 -15.92
CA PHE A 38 -16.88 -18.52 -14.91
C PHE A 38 -18.38 -18.79 -15.16
N PRO A 39 -18.88 -20.02 -14.92
CA PRO A 39 -20.26 -20.41 -15.23
C PRO A 39 -21.33 -19.58 -14.55
N ASP A 40 -21.06 -19.18 -13.31
CA ASP A 40 -22.04 -18.53 -12.41
C ASP A 40 -21.96 -17.00 -12.49
N ASN A 41 -21.01 -16.45 -13.27
CA ASN A 41 -20.84 -15.01 -13.47
C ASN A 41 -20.26 -14.68 -14.85
N ARG A 42 -21.09 -14.79 -15.89
CA ARG A 42 -20.68 -14.59 -17.30
C ARG A 42 -20.23 -13.17 -17.63
N SER A 43 -20.62 -12.18 -16.82
CA SER A 43 -20.23 -10.78 -17.01
C SER A 43 -18.81 -10.46 -16.55
N LYS A 44 -18.22 -11.30 -15.68
CA LYS A 44 -16.85 -11.10 -15.19
C LYS A 44 -15.91 -12.11 -15.85
N LYS A 45 -14.89 -11.59 -16.52
CA LYS A 45 -13.78 -12.38 -17.06
C LYS A 45 -12.55 -12.16 -16.18
N ALA A 46 -11.81 -13.23 -15.92
CA ALA A 46 -10.51 -13.14 -15.24
C ALA A 46 -9.38 -13.35 -16.25
N GLU A 47 -8.35 -12.51 -16.25
CA GLU A 47 -7.17 -12.73 -17.11
C GLU A 47 -6.24 -13.76 -16.48
N PHE A 48 -5.53 -14.53 -17.29
CA PHE A 48 -4.55 -15.48 -16.75
C PHE A 48 -3.31 -15.61 -17.62
N ILE A 49 -2.22 -16.01 -16.96
CA ILE A 49 -0.97 -16.41 -17.60
C ILE A 49 -0.39 -17.64 -16.90
N ARG A 50 0.19 -18.55 -17.67
CA ARG A 50 1.03 -19.65 -17.18
C ARG A 50 2.50 -19.29 -17.33
N VAL A 51 3.26 -19.46 -16.27
CA VAL A 51 4.69 -19.13 -16.18
C VAL A 51 5.48 -20.31 -15.64
N SER A 52 6.74 -20.45 -16.02
CA SER A 52 7.66 -21.36 -15.34
C SER A 52 8.07 -20.80 -13.97
N PRO A 53 8.48 -21.64 -13.00
CA PRO A 53 9.04 -21.18 -11.72
C PRO A 53 10.24 -20.24 -11.87
N ASP A 54 11.00 -20.41 -12.97
CA ASP A 54 12.20 -19.63 -13.30
C ASP A 54 11.89 -18.42 -14.20
N ALA A 55 10.62 -18.06 -14.40
CA ALA A 55 10.23 -16.93 -15.25
C ALA A 55 10.80 -15.60 -14.72
N SER A 56 11.13 -14.68 -15.62
CA SER A 56 11.62 -13.35 -15.24
C SER A 56 10.58 -12.59 -14.42
N ILE A 57 10.90 -12.35 -13.16
CA ILE A 57 10.04 -11.62 -12.22
C ILE A 57 9.79 -10.18 -12.70
N ASN A 58 10.77 -9.56 -13.35
CA ASN A 58 10.62 -8.20 -13.87
C ASN A 58 9.57 -8.12 -14.98
N HIS A 59 9.55 -9.10 -15.91
CA HIS A 59 8.53 -9.13 -16.96
C HIS A 59 7.14 -9.40 -16.40
N VAL A 60 7.02 -10.28 -15.41
CA VAL A 60 5.73 -10.52 -14.74
C VAL A 60 5.28 -9.27 -13.96
N LYS A 61 6.20 -8.56 -13.30
CA LYS A 61 5.91 -7.28 -12.62
C LYS A 61 5.47 -6.20 -13.61
N GLU A 62 6.13 -6.08 -14.76
CA GLU A 62 5.72 -5.14 -15.82
C GLU A 62 4.36 -5.49 -16.40
N LEU A 63 4.07 -6.78 -16.63
CA LEU A 63 2.74 -7.24 -17.04
C LEU A 63 1.67 -6.84 -16.02
N LEU A 64 1.96 -7.01 -14.72
CA LEU A 64 1.04 -6.61 -13.66
C LEU A 64 0.79 -5.09 -13.66
N PHE A 65 1.84 -4.28 -13.75
CA PHE A 65 1.76 -2.83 -13.63
C PHE A 65 1.22 -2.14 -14.89
N ASN A 66 1.62 -2.60 -16.07
CA ASN A 66 1.34 -1.93 -17.34
C ASN A 66 0.33 -2.68 -18.21
N GLY A 67 0.20 -4.00 -18.02
CA GLY A 67 -0.67 -4.84 -18.85
C GLY A 67 -2.03 -5.12 -18.21
N TRP A 68 -2.07 -5.44 -16.92
CA TRP A 68 -3.28 -5.85 -16.21
C TRP A 68 -3.91 -4.75 -15.38
N SER A 69 -3.25 -3.61 -15.18
CA SER A 69 -3.78 -2.54 -14.35
C SER A 69 -3.63 -1.19 -15.03
N ASP A 70 -4.62 -0.33 -14.84
CA ASP A 70 -4.57 1.07 -15.27
C ASP A 70 -3.71 1.93 -14.31
N SER A 71 -3.44 1.44 -13.09
CA SER A 71 -2.63 2.14 -12.10
C SER A 71 -1.85 1.19 -11.18
N ARG A 72 -0.66 1.61 -10.74
CA ARG A 72 0.15 0.90 -9.74
C ARG A 72 -0.57 0.84 -8.37
N PRO A 73 -0.48 -0.27 -7.62
CA PRO A 73 -1.03 -0.33 -6.27
C PRO A 73 -0.23 0.53 -5.29
N SER A 74 -0.91 1.11 -4.31
CA SER A 74 -0.29 1.76 -3.15
C SER A 74 0.11 0.77 -2.04
N LEU A 75 -0.42 -0.47 -2.10
CA LEU A 75 -0.18 -1.53 -1.14
C LEU A 75 -0.46 -2.89 -1.80
N VAL A 76 0.32 -3.92 -1.45
CA VAL A 76 -0.04 -5.32 -1.70
C VAL A 76 -0.31 -6.05 -0.40
N ILE A 77 -1.51 -6.64 -0.30
CA ILE A 77 -1.91 -7.53 0.79
C ILE A 77 -1.80 -8.96 0.30
N SER A 78 -0.74 -9.63 0.70
CA SER A 78 -0.52 -11.05 0.45
C SER A 78 -1.26 -11.87 1.50
N ILE A 79 -2.15 -12.77 1.10
CA ILE A 79 -2.93 -13.62 2.01
C ILE A 79 -2.53 -15.09 1.80
N SER A 80 -2.14 -15.75 2.87
CA SER A 80 -1.82 -17.19 2.88
C SER A 80 -2.58 -17.89 4.01
N GLY A 81 -2.82 -19.18 3.88
CA GLY A 81 -3.54 -19.93 4.90
C GLY A 81 -3.89 -21.36 4.52
N GLY A 82 -4.85 -21.92 5.26
CA GLY A 82 -5.31 -23.28 5.07
C GLY A 82 -5.98 -23.52 3.71
N ALA A 83 -5.51 -24.53 2.96
CA ALA A 83 -6.14 -24.96 1.69
C ALA A 83 -7.38 -25.85 1.88
N LYS A 84 -7.57 -26.41 3.09
CA LYS A 84 -8.78 -27.18 3.48
C LYS A 84 -9.89 -26.23 3.91
N GLU A 85 -11.15 -26.68 3.86
CA GLU A 85 -12.28 -25.89 4.34
C GLU A 85 -12.02 -25.36 5.76
N TYR A 86 -12.10 -24.04 5.88
CA TYR A 86 -11.87 -23.32 7.12
C TYR A 86 -13.15 -22.54 7.43
N ILE A 87 -13.70 -22.76 8.61
CA ILE A 87 -14.84 -21.99 9.10
C ILE A 87 -14.28 -20.93 10.04
N MET A 88 -14.24 -19.70 9.55
CA MET A 88 -13.81 -18.57 10.35
C MET A 88 -14.81 -18.27 11.46
N GLN A 89 -14.31 -17.98 12.66
CA GLN A 89 -15.18 -17.56 13.76
C GLN A 89 -15.94 -16.27 13.37
N PRO A 90 -17.24 -16.12 13.71
CA PRO A 90 -18.05 -15.00 13.24
C PRO A 90 -17.49 -13.62 13.56
N LYS A 91 -16.91 -13.44 14.75
CA LYS A 91 -16.27 -12.18 15.17
C LYS A 91 -15.08 -11.82 14.26
N LEU A 92 -14.18 -12.77 14.02
CA LEU A 92 -13.06 -12.58 13.10
C LEU A 92 -13.56 -12.34 11.68
N ALA A 93 -14.54 -13.11 11.19
CA ALA A 93 -15.09 -12.94 9.85
C ALA A 93 -15.63 -11.53 9.61
N LYS A 94 -16.32 -10.97 10.60
CA LYS A 94 -16.84 -9.60 10.53
C LYS A 94 -15.71 -8.57 10.54
N ALA A 95 -14.80 -8.63 11.50
CA ALA A 95 -13.67 -7.69 11.60
C ALA A 95 -12.77 -7.74 10.36
N PHE A 96 -12.47 -8.95 9.89
CA PHE A 96 -11.66 -9.19 8.70
C PHE A 96 -12.33 -8.67 7.43
N ARG A 97 -13.63 -8.92 7.26
CA ARG A 97 -14.41 -8.38 6.13
C ARG A 97 -14.39 -6.85 6.13
N GLN A 98 -14.63 -6.22 7.28
CA GLN A 98 -14.70 -4.75 7.37
C GLN A 98 -13.33 -4.12 7.13
N GLY A 99 -12.29 -4.58 7.84
CA GLY A 99 -10.95 -4.01 7.70
C GLY A 99 -10.32 -4.26 6.33
N LEU A 100 -10.43 -5.48 5.78
CA LEU A 100 -9.87 -5.78 4.45
C LEU A 100 -10.53 -4.96 3.35
N LEU A 101 -11.87 -4.87 3.33
CA LEU A 101 -12.58 -4.08 2.32
C LEU A 101 -12.31 -2.57 2.46
N LYS A 102 -12.14 -2.09 3.70
CA LYS A 102 -11.79 -0.70 3.98
C LYS A 102 -10.41 -0.38 3.38
N VAL A 103 -9.37 -1.14 3.72
CA VAL A 103 -8.01 -0.91 3.17
C VAL A 103 -7.99 -1.04 1.66
N ALA A 104 -8.55 -2.12 1.10
CA ALA A 104 -8.50 -2.37 -0.33
C ALA A 104 -9.25 -1.31 -1.14
N SER A 105 -10.37 -0.78 -0.62
CA SER A 105 -11.16 0.22 -1.33
C SER A 105 -10.65 1.66 -1.14
N SER A 106 -10.03 1.99 -0.01
CA SER A 106 -9.53 3.35 0.26
C SER A 106 -8.19 3.61 -0.41
N THR A 107 -7.28 2.65 -0.34
CA THR A 107 -5.90 2.82 -0.82
C THR A 107 -5.74 2.42 -2.29
N GLY A 108 -6.62 1.55 -2.82
CA GLY A 108 -6.42 0.89 -4.10
C GLY A 108 -5.43 -0.29 -4.00
N ALA A 109 -5.33 -0.90 -2.82
CA ALA A 109 -4.46 -2.06 -2.61
C ALA A 109 -4.83 -3.25 -3.51
N TRP A 110 -3.82 -4.02 -3.88
CA TRP A 110 -4.01 -5.34 -4.49
C TRP A 110 -4.06 -6.41 -3.43
N ILE A 111 -4.92 -7.40 -3.63
CA ILE A 111 -5.01 -8.59 -2.78
C ILE A 111 -4.44 -9.77 -3.56
N VAL A 112 -3.42 -10.42 -3.02
CA VAL A 112 -2.78 -11.59 -3.63
C VAL A 112 -3.09 -12.83 -2.79
N THR A 113 -3.62 -13.89 -3.39
CA THR A 113 -3.97 -15.15 -2.69
C THR A 113 -3.52 -16.38 -3.48
N GLY A 114 -3.79 -17.59 -2.97
CA GLY A 114 -3.58 -18.84 -3.70
C GLY A 114 -4.57 -19.12 -4.84
N GLY A 115 -5.64 -18.31 -5.00
CA GLY A 115 -6.57 -18.39 -6.13
C GLY A 115 -7.55 -19.57 -6.16
N SER A 116 -7.46 -20.52 -5.23
CA SER A 116 -8.38 -21.67 -5.19
C SER A 116 -9.71 -21.37 -4.49
N ASN A 117 -10.78 -22.03 -4.92
CA ASN A 117 -12.11 -21.96 -4.31
C ASN A 117 -12.22 -22.89 -3.10
N THR A 118 -11.23 -22.85 -2.22
CA THR A 118 -11.16 -23.64 -0.98
C THR A 118 -10.53 -22.83 0.14
N GLY A 119 -10.83 -23.19 1.38
CA GLY A 119 -10.22 -22.59 2.57
C GLY A 119 -10.35 -21.06 2.62
N ILE A 120 -9.28 -20.37 3.03
CA ILE A 120 -9.31 -18.92 3.21
C ILE A 120 -9.53 -18.19 1.88
N MET A 121 -8.98 -18.67 0.77
CA MET A 121 -9.07 -18.03 -0.55
C MET A 121 -10.53 -17.89 -1.02
N LYS A 122 -11.37 -18.91 -0.75
CA LYS A 122 -12.81 -18.84 -1.00
C LYS A 122 -13.49 -17.73 -0.19
N VAL A 123 -13.17 -17.63 1.10
CA VAL A 123 -13.73 -16.61 2.00
C VAL A 123 -13.35 -15.20 1.50
N ILE A 124 -12.11 -15.01 1.03
CA ILE A 124 -11.67 -13.73 0.44
C ILE A 124 -12.49 -13.38 -0.81
N GLY A 125 -12.69 -14.34 -1.71
CA GLY A 125 -13.51 -14.15 -2.91
C GLY A 125 -14.93 -13.69 -2.58
N GLU A 126 -15.57 -14.35 -1.62
CA GLU A 126 -16.91 -13.99 -1.12
C GLU A 126 -16.93 -12.59 -0.47
N ILE A 127 -15.91 -12.24 0.32
CA ILE A 127 -15.77 -10.90 0.91
C ILE A 127 -15.70 -9.82 -0.16
N VAL A 128 -14.85 -10.00 -1.18
CA VAL A 128 -14.65 -9.03 -2.27
C VAL A 128 -15.89 -8.91 -3.15
N GLN A 129 -16.67 -9.99 -3.31
CA GLN A 129 -17.96 -9.95 -4.00
C GLN A 129 -18.98 -9.07 -3.27
N LEU A 130 -18.99 -9.10 -1.94
CA LEU A 130 -19.96 -8.42 -1.08
C LEU A 130 -19.58 -6.96 -0.77
N LYS A 131 -18.95 -6.27 -1.73
CA LYS A 131 -18.65 -4.83 -1.63
C LYS A 131 -19.92 -4.05 -1.25
N PRO A 132 -19.89 -3.23 -0.18
CA PRO A 132 -21.03 -2.39 0.20
C PRO A 132 -21.47 -1.46 -0.93
N VAL A 133 -22.77 -1.13 -0.96
CA VAL A 133 -23.34 -0.20 -1.96
C VAL A 133 -22.62 1.15 -1.97
N SER A 134 -22.21 1.64 -0.80
CA SER A 134 -21.44 2.87 -0.64
C SER A 134 -20.07 2.85 -1.34
N GLN A 135 -19.51 1.65 -1.59
CA GLN A 135 -18.22 1.44 -2.23
C GLN A 135 -18.36 0.92 -3.68
N LEU A 136 -19.57 0.85 -4.23
CA LEU A 136 -19.76 0.42 -5.63
C LEU A 136 -19.17 1.41 -6.66
N ARG A 137 -19.03 2.68 -6.28
CA ARG A 137 -18.38 3.71 -7.11
C ARG A 137 -16.85 3.73 -6.95
N SER A 138 -16.28 2.99 -6.00
CA SER A 138 -14.83 2.91 -5.85
C SER A 138 -14.22 2.01 -6.92
N LYS A 139 -12.93 2.19 -7.20
CA LYS A 139 -12.19 1.35 -8.16
C LYS A 139 -12.40 -0.15 -7.82
N PRO A 140 -12.54 -1.02 -8.83
CA PRO A 140 -12.66 -2.46 -8.59
C PRO A 140 -11.42 -2.95 -7.82
N ILE A 141 -11.63 -3.83 -6.83
CA ILE A 141 -10.51 -4.42 -6.09
C ILE A 141 -9.82 -5.42 -7.02
N LYS A 142 -8.50 -5.30 -7.16
CA LYS A 142 -7.68 -6.26 -7.88
C LYS A 142 -7.41 -7.46 -6.96
N LEU A 143 -7.90 -8.63 -7.36
CA LEU A 143 -7.76 -9.87 -6.60
C LEU A 143 -7.01 -10.90 -7.47
N ILE A 144 -5.74 -11.11 -7.15
CA ILE A 144 -4.79 -11.89 -7.95
C ILE A 144 -4.55 -13.25 -7.29
N GLY A 145 -4.77 -14.32 -8.04
CA GLY A 145 -4.52 -15.69 -7.59
C GLY A 145 -3.21 -16.22 -8.15
N ILE A 146 -2.26 -16.59 -7.29
CA ILE A 146 -1.03 -17.27 -7.70
C ILE A 146 -1.15 -18.74 -7.28
N ALA A 147 -1.21 -19.64 -8.25
CA ALA A 147 -1.48 -21.06 -8.01
C ALA A 147 -0.50 -21.96 -8.77
N THR A 148 -0.15 -23.11 -8.19
CA THR A 148 0.56 -24.17 -8.93
C THR A 148 -0.34 -24.74 -10.03
N TRP A 149 0.13 -24.71 -11.28
CA TRP A 149 -0.59 -25.18 -12.47
C TRP A 149 -1.09 -26.62 -12.31
N GLY A 150 -0.24 -27.54 -11.86
CA GLY A 150 -0.58 -28.96 -11.69
C GLY A 150 -1.70 -29.26 -10.69
N CYS A 151 -2.08 -28.30 -9.85
CA CYS A 151 -3.22 -28.45 -8.93
C CYS A 151 -4.52 -27.88 -9.45
N VAL A 152 -4.54 -27.14 -10.56
CA VAL A 152 -5.75 -26.45 -11.02
C VAL A 152 -6.72 -27.45 -11.65
N THR A 153 -8.00 -27.42 -11.24
CA THR A 153 -9.01 -28.24 -11.89
C THR A 153 -9.25 -27.78 -13.34
N GLY A 154 -9.18 -28.70 -14.29
CA GLY A 154 -9.50 -28.41 -15.69
C GLY A 154 -8.40 -27.71 -16.49
N VAL A 155 -7.13 -27.86 -16.09
CA VAL A 155 -5.94 -27.33 -16.78
C VAL A 155 -5.89 -27.60 -18.28
N ASP A 156 -6.40 -28.74 -18.74
CA ASP A 156 -6.41 -29.10 -20.17
C ASP A 156 -7.18 -28.09 -21.03
N ARG A 157 -8.12 -27.35 -20.43
CA ARG A 157 -8.89 -26.30 -21.12
C ARG A 157 -8.22 -24.94 -21.10
N LEU A 158 -7.27 -24.74 -20.19
CA LEU A 158 -6.56 -23.48 -19.99
C LEU A 158 -5.28 -23.41 -20.84
N ASP A 159 -4.92 -24.47 -21.57
CA ASP A 159 -3.80 -24.48 -22.52
C ASP A 159 -4.19 -23.80 -23.85
N VAL A 160 -4.47 -22.49 -23.78
CA VAL A 160 -4.86 -21.64 -24.92
C VAL A 160 -3.94 -20.43 -25.05
N HIS A 161 -4.03 -19.71 -26.18
CA HIS A 161 -3.20 -18.52 -26.47
C HIS A 161 -4.12 -17.35 -26.86
N GLY A 162 -4.40 -16.46 -25.91
CA GLY A 162 -5.22 -15.25 -26.11
C GLY A 162 -6.73 -15.50 -26.14
N GLU A 163 -7.20 -16.74 -26.00
CA GLU A 163 -8.63 -17.08 -26.10
C GLU A 163 -9.39 -16.91 -24.77
N THR A 164 -10.72 -16.78 -24.85
CA THR A 164 -11.60 -16.89 -23.68
C THR A 164 -12.00 -18.35 -23.44
N VAL A 165 -11.60 -18.91 -22.31
CA VAL A 165 -11.92 -20.27 -21.86
C VAL A 165 -13.13 -20.25 -20.93
N ARG A 166 -14.11 -21.11 -21.19
CA ARG A 166 -15.20 -21.36 -20.24
C ARG A 166 -14.78 -22.35 -19.17
N TYR A 167 -14.67 -21.86 -17.94
CA TYR A 167 -14.31 -22.70 -16.80
C TYR A 167 -15.41 -23.73 -16.52
N PRO A 168 -15.09 -25.01 -16.28
CA PRO A 168 -16.12 -26.02 -16.03
C PRO A 168 -16.87 -25.76 -14.72
N LYS A 169 -18.18 -26.05 -14.69
CA LYS A 169 -18.93 -26.13 -13.42
C LYS A 169 -18.32 -27.23 -12.56
N TYR A 170 -17.88 -26.85 -11.37
CA TYR A 170 -17.28 -27.76 -10.42
C TYR A 170 -18.32 -28.75 -9.89
N ARG A 171 -18.07 -30.06 -10.06
CA ARG A 171 -18.96 -31.16 -9.65
C ARG A 171 -18.30 -32.11 -8.63
N GLY A 172 -17.37 -31.59 -7.83
CA GLY A 172 -16.65 -32.34 -6.79
C GLY A 172 -15.14 -32.33 -6.95
N GLN A 173 -14.44 -32.50 -5.83
CA GLN A 173 -12.97 -32.38 -5.74
C GLN A 173 -12.33 -33.69 -6.17
N LYS A 174 -11.56 -33.68 -7.25
CA LYS A 174 -10.64 -34.77 -7.54
C LYS A 174 -9.46 -34.67 -6.56
N LYS A 175 -8.97 -35.81 -6.06
CA LYS A 175 -7.86 -35.84 -5.11
C LYS A 175 -6.61 -35.22 -5.73
N GLY A 176 -6.14 -34.12 -5.14
CA GLY A 176 -4.97 -33.35 -5.58
C GLY A 176 -5.28 -32.22 -6.56
N GLU A 177 -6.55 -31.94 -6.85
CA GLU A 177 -6.97 -30.78 -7.65
C GLU A 177 -7.77 -29.78 -6.79
N ALA A 178 -7.63 -28.51 -7.12
CA ALA A 178 -8.34 -27.39 -6.51
C ALA A 178 -9.05 -26.56 -7.59
N PRO A 179 -10.37 -26.34 -7.45
CA PRO A 179 -11.09 -25.42 -8.33
C PRO A 179 -10.59 -23.99 -8.16
N LEU A 180 -10.62 -23.17 -9.21
CA LEU A 180 -10.36 -21.73 -9.14
C LEU A 180 -11.54 -20.98 -8.53
N GLU A 181 -11.24 -19.91 -7.79
CA GLU A 181 -12.23 -19.05 -7.16
C GLU A 181 -12.77 -18.00 -8.15
N PRO A 182 -14.10 -17.89 -8.34
CA PRO A 182 -14.70 -17.12 -9.43
C PRO A 182 -14.67 -15.60 -9.28
N ASN A 183 -14.34 -15.06 -8.10
CA ASN A 183 -14.31 -13.61 -7.85
C ASN A 183 -12.93 -12.99 -8.04
N HIS A 184 -11.88 -13.79 -8.28
CA HIS A 184 -10.56 -13.29 -8.65
C HIS A 184 -10.59 -12.62 -10.02
N THR A 185 -9.82 -11.55 -10.17
CA THR A 185 -9.71 -10.78 -11.41
C THR A 185 -8.60 -11.31 -12.31
N ASN A 186 -7.54 -11.86 -11.73
CA ASN A 186 -6.36 -12.30 -12.46
C ASN A 186 -5.74 -13.56 -11.85
N PHE A 187 -5.13 -14.39 -12.68
CA PHE A 187 -4.45 -15.61 -12.25
C PHE A 187 -3.05 -15.74 -12.84
N ILE A 188 -2.07 -16.05 -12.00
CA ILE A 188 -0.73 -16.48 -12.41
C ILE A 188 -0.60 -17.96 -12.05
N PHE A 189 -0.43 -18.80 -13.06
CA PHE A 189 -0.21 -20.22 -12.86
C PHE A 189 1.27 -20.57 -12.96
N VAL A 190 1.86 -21.02 -11.87
CA VAL A 190 3.26 -21.44 -11.83
C VAL A 190 3.34 -22.92 -12.16
N ASP A 191 4.03 -23.26 -13.25
CA ASP A 191 4.13 -24.63 -13.75
C ASP A 191 5.50 -25.25 -13.50
N ASP A 192 5.61 -25.96 -12.38
CA ASP A 192 6.80 -26.71 -11.97
C ASP A 192 6.99 -28.04 -12.75
N GLY A 193 6.11 -28.34 -13.71
CA GLY A 193 6.08 -29.62 -14.44
C GLY A 193 5.51 -30.77 -13.60
N GLY A 194 5.08 -30.51 -12.37
CA GLY A 194 4.38 -31.42 -11.49
C GLY A 194 2.95 -31.67 -11.94
N THR A 195 2.43 -32.85 -11.63
CA THR A 195 1.04 -33.22 -12.02
C THR A 195 0.03 -33.11 -10.88
N LYS A 196 0.49 -33.07 -9.61
CA LYS A 196 -0.31 -32.94 -8.38
C LYS A 196 0.58 -32.47 -7.23
N GLY A 197 0.19 -31.43 -6.49
CA GLY A 197 0.92 -30.94 -5.33
C GLY A 197 0.85 -29.42 -5.17
N PHE A 198 0.47 -28.94 -3.99
CA PHE A 198 0.50 -27.51 -3.68
C PHE A 198 1.93 -27.11 -3.31
N GLY A 199 2.27 -25.83 -3.52
CA GLY A 199 3.50 -25.24 -3.00
C GLY A 199 4.60 -25.00 -4.04
N GLY A 200 4.40 -25.42 -5.30
CA GLY A 200 5.30 -25.07 -6.41
C GLY A 200 5.34 -23.57 -6.69
N GLU A 201 4.30 -22.83 -6.26
CA GLU A 201 4.22 -21.39 -6.43
C GLU A 201 4.96 -20.57 -5.36
N ILE A 202 5.35 -21.17 -4.22
CA ILE A 202 5.79 -20.42 -3.02
C ILE A 202 7.02 -19.56 -3.32
N GLU A 203 8.05 -20.15 -3.91
CA GLU A 203 9.31 -19.46 -4.21
C GLU A 203 9.10 -18.35 -5.26
N PHE A 204 8.31 -18.64 -6.30
CA PHE A 204 7.97 -17.65 -7.32
C PHE A 204 7.19 -16.48 -6.73
N ARG A 205 6.18 -16.76 -5.91
CA ARG A 205 5.38 -15.76 -5.20
C ARG A 205 6.25 -14.88 -4.32
N SER A 206 7.15 -15.49 -3.55
CA SER A 206 8.11 -14.79 -2.70
C SER A 206 9.00 -13.81 -3.49
N LYS A 207 9.61 -14.27 -4.59
CA LYS A 207 10.44 -13.40 -5.46
C LYS A 207 9.63 -12.26 -6.09
N LEU A 208 8.38 -12.53 -6.48
CA LEU A 208 7.49 -11.52 -7.05
C LEU A 208 7.11 -10.46 -6.02
N GLU A 209 6.71 -10.87 -4.82
CA GLU A 209 6.40 -9.98 -3.70
C GLU A 209 7.62 -9.13 -3.31
N GLN A 210 8.81 -9.72 -3.27
CA GLN A 210 10.07 -9.00 -3.02
C GLN A 210 10.34 -7.92 -4.08
N SER A 211 10.18 -8.26 -5.37
CA SER A 211 10.40 -7.33 -6.47
C SER A 211 9.38 -6.18 -6.48
N ILE A 212 8.12 -6.44 -6.08
CA ILE A 212 7.09 -5.40 -5.92
C ILE A 212 7.41 -4.51 -4.72
N SER A 213 7.81 -5.12 -3.60
CA SER A 213 8.10 -4.45 -2.34
C SER A 213 9.16 -3.36 -2.49
N GLY A 214 10.27 -3.67 -3.16
CA GLY A 214 11.42 -2.76 -3.24
C GLY A 214 12.14 -2.56 -1.90
N MET A 215 11.57 -2.96 -0.76
CA MET A 215 12.12 -2.86 0.60
C MET A 215 13.41 -3.68 0.86
N GLY A 216 13.95 -4.34 -0.17
CA GLY A 216 15.22 -5.08 -0.12
C GLY A 216 16.31 -4.52 -1.04
N VAL A 217 16.01 -3.49 -1.85
CA VAL A 217 17.03 -2.81 -2.63
C VAL A 217 17.59 -1.72 -1.74
N LYS A 218 18.82 -1.90 -1.27
CA LYS A 218 19.63 -0.77 -0.82
C LYS A 218 19.59 0.24 -1.97
N SER A 219 18.86 1.34 -1.81
CA SER A 219 19.02 2.54 -2.65
C SER A 219 20.35 3.20 -2.28
N SER A 220 21.43 2.42 -2.39
CA SER A 220 22.77 2.95 -2.50
C SER A 220 22.84 3.60 -3.87
N ARG A 221 22.90 4.95 -3.86
CA ARG A 221 23.26 5.88 -4.93
C ARG A 221 22.07 6.53 -5.62
N GLU A 222 22.04 7.85 -5.45
CA GLU A 222 21.28 8.85 -6.21
C GLU A 222 19.78 8.97 -5.90
N VAL A 223 19.45 9.29 -4.64
CA VAL A 223 18.38 10.27 -4.41
C VAL A 223 19.04 11.65 -4.49
N GLN A 224 19.27 12.12 -5.72
CA GLN A 224 19.32 13.56 -5.94
C GLN A 224 18.01 14.13 -5.40
N GLN A 225 18.14 15.24 -4.66
CA GLN A 225 17.09 16.17 -4.24
C GLN A 225 15.70 15.80 -4.76
N LEU A 226 14.79 15.49 -3.83
CA LEU A 226 13.34 15.44 -4.08
C LEU A 226 12.98 16.51 -5.13
N PRO A 227 12.38 16.14 -6.28
CA PRO A 227 11.94 17.15 -7.22
C PRO A 227 10.94 18.03 -6.48
N SER A 228 11.19 19.33 -6.49
CA SER A 228 10.16 20.34 -6.35
C SER A 228 8.96 19.93 -7.22
N TYR A 229 7.77 20.30 -6.77
CA TYR A 229 6.46 20.04 -7.36
C TYR A 229 6.29 20.42 -8.87
N GLU A 230 7.35 20.87 -9.54
CA GLU A 230 7.41 21.21 -10.95
C GLU A 230 7.88 20.02 -11.80
N MET A 231 7.01 19.05 -12.07
CA MET A 231 7.02 18.25 -13.32
C MET A 231 5.92 17.17 -13.25
N ARG A 232 4.68 17.58 -13.50
CA ARG A 232 3.63 16.67 -14.00
C ARG A 232 3.27 16.90 -15.47
N SER A 233 4.01 17.77 -16.15
CA SER A 233 3.92 17.98 -17.59
C SER A 233 5.27 17.63 -18.24
N ASN A 234 5.22 16.67 -19.16
CA ASN A 234 6.24 16.35 -20.16
C ASN A 234 7.53 15.64 -19.70
N SER A 235 7.49 14.31 -19.54
CA SER A 235 8.47 13.39 -20.18
C SER A 235 8.20 11.92 -19.83
N GLN A 236 8.08 11.09 -20.87
CA GLN A 236 7.89 9.63 -20.86
C GLN A 236 9.13 8.82 -20.39
N THR A 237 9.96 9.35 -19.50
CA THR A 237 11.21 8.66 -19.12
C THR A 237 11.52 8.79 -17.64
N GLN A 238 11.60 7.62 -17.00
CA GLN A 238 12.11 7.33 -15.64
C GLN A 238 11.15 7.64 -14.47
N ASP A 239 10.11 6.79 -14.35
CA ASP A 239 9.46 6.52 -13.06
C ASP A 239 10.51 6.00 -12.07
N ALA A 240 11.05 6.88 -11.23
CA ALA A 240 11.74 6.47 -10.02
C ALA A 240 10.75 5.62 -9.20
N SER A 241 10.95 4.29 -9.22
CA SER A 241 9.99 3.31 -8.71
C SER A 241 9.80 3.44 -7.20
N ILE A 242 8.83 4.24 -6.77
CA ILE A 242 8.37 4.30 -5.38
C ILE A 242 8.08 2.87 -4.90
N PRO A 243 8.74 2.35 -3.86
CA PRO A 243 8.50 0.99 -3.35
C PRO A 243 7.03 0.84 -2.92
N VAL A 244 6.42 -0.30 -3.26
CA VAL A 244 5.03 -0.57 -2.85
C VAL A 244 5.07 -1.41 -1.59
N PRO A 245 4.57 -0.94 -0.43
CA PRO A 245 4.58 -1.76 0.77
C PRO A 245 3.84 -3.08 0.53
N VAL A 246 4.40 -4.17 1.07
CA VAL A 246 3.81 -5.50 1.04
C VAL A 246 3.64 -6.00 2.46
N VAL A 247 2.50 -6.63 2.74
CA VAL A 247 2.21 -7.25 4.04
C VAL A 247 1.64 -8.65 3.82
N LEU A 248 2.06 -9.61 4.64
CA LEU A 248 1.54 -10.98 4.63
C LEU A 248 0.51 -11.17 5.75
N LEU A 249 -0.73 -11.54 5.40
CA LEU A 249 -1.76 -11.97 6.35
C LEU A 249 -1.84 -13.50 6.34
N VAL A 250 -1.76 -14.11 7.53
CA VAL A 250 -1.81 -15.56 7.68
C VAL A 250 -2.94 -16.00 8.57
N ILE A 251 -3.86 -16.78 8.00
CA ILE A 251 -4.99 -17.38 8.70
C ILE A 251 -4.82 -18.90 8.67
N GLU A 252 -4.73 -19.48 9.87
CA GLU A 252 -4.54 -20.90 10.09
C GLU A 252 -3.23 -21.43 9.47
N GLY A 253 -3.28 -22.21 8.38
CA GLY A 253 -2.09 -22.63 7.62
C GLY A 253 -1.55 -24.04 7.91
N GLY A 254 -0.78 -24.56 6.95
CA GLY A 254 -0.09 -25.86 7.03
C GLY A 254 1.43 -25.73 6.87
N PRO A 255 2.17 -26.84 6.63
CA PRO A 255 3.63 -26.80 6.53
C PRO A 255 4.16 -25.85 5.46
N HIS A 256 3.50 -25.79 4.30
CA HIS A 256 3.80 -24.83 3.23
C HIS A 256 3.61 -23.36 3.65
N THR A 257 2.69 -23.11 4.59
CA THR A 257 2.47 -21.76 5.14
C THR A 257 3.65 -21.32 6.01
N ILE A 258 4.29 -22.24 6.75
CA ILE A 258 5.53 -21.95 7.50
C ILE A 258 6.61 -21.49 6.51
N LYS A 259 6.76 -22.18 5.38
CA LYS A 259 7.69 -21.78 4.31
C LYS A 259 7.37 -20.41 3.74
N THR A 260 6.10 -20.13 3.50
CA THR A 260 5.65 -18.80 3.01
C THR A 260 6.01 -17.69 4.02
N ILE A 261 5.78 -17.91 5.32
CA ILE A 261 6.13 -16.95 6.38
C ILE A 261 7.64 -16.74 6.43
N TYR A 262 8.42 -17.82 6.39
CA TYR A 262 9.88 -17.75 6.43
C TYR A 262 10.46 -16.94 5.27
N GLU A 263 10.00 -17.21 4.05
CA GLU A 263 10.44 -16.48 2.88
C GLU A 263 10.03 -15.00 2.94
N ALA A 264 8.80 -14.70 3.34
CA ALA A 264 8.36 -13.31 3.51
C ALA A 264 9.18 -12.56 4.57
N VAL A 265 9.28 -13.11 5.79
CA VAL A 265 9.83 -12.40 6.95
C VAL A 265 11.35 -12.38 6.95
N VAL A 266 11.99 -13.54 6.72
CA VAL A 266 13.45 -13.69 6.87
C VAL A 266 14.18 -13.33 5.60
N GLN A 267 13.67 -13.76 4.43
CA GLN A 267 14.35 -13.53 3.15
C GLN A 267 13.99 -12.17 2.53
N ASN A 268 12.73 -11.75 2.63
CA ASN A 268 12.23 -10.57 1.92
C ASN A 268 11.95 -9.36 2.82
N ASN A 269 12.07 -9.49 4.15
CA ASN A 269 11.72 -8.46 5.13
C ASN A 269 10.29 -7.90 4.96
N ILE A 270 9.35 -8.78 4.61
CA ILE A 270 7.93 -8.46 4.51
C ILE A 270 7.28 -8.76 5.87
N PRO A 271 6.61 -7.79 6.52
CA PRO A 271 5.91 -8.05 7.77
C PRO A 271 4.79 -9.07 7.59
N ALA A 272 4.65 -9.97 8.56
CA ALA A 272 3.61 -10.98 8.62
C ALA A 272 2.71 -10.81 9.85
N ILE A 273 1.40 -10.82 9.60
CA ILE A 273 0.36 -10.74 10.62
C ILE A 273 -0.29 -12.12 10.75
N LEU A 274 -0.18 -12.72 11.92
CA LEU A 274 -0.70 -14.05 12.23
C LEU A 274 -1.90 -13.94 13.17
N PHE A 275 -2.98 -14.62 12.81
CA PHE A 275 -4.21 -14.64 13.61
C PHE A 275 -4.22 -15.83 14.57
N GLU A 276 -3.91 -15.59 15.85
CA GLU A 276 -3.94 -16.59 16.91
C GLU A 276 -5.38 -17.02 17.23
N GLY A 277 -5.57 -18.32 17.48
CA GLY A 277 -6.88 -18.94 17.68
C GLY A 277 -7.53 -19.41 16.38
N THR A 278 -6.85 -19.21 15.24
CA THR A 278 -7.29 -19.77 13.95
C THR A 278 -6.82 -21.21 13.74
N GLY A 279 -5.87 -21.71 14.54
CA GLY A 279 -5.41 -23.10 14.48
C GLY A 279 -4.07 -23.30 13.78
N ARG A 280 -3.52 -24.51 13.93
CA ARG A 280 -2.41 -25.07 13.14
C ARG A 280 -1.15 -24.18 13.15
N CYS A 281 -0.77 -23.61 12.00
CA CYS A 281 0.49 -22.87 11.85
C CYS A 281 0.47 -21.58 12.68
N CYS A 282 -0.62 -20.80 12.64
CA CYS A 282 -0.73 -19.57 13.42
C CYS A 282 -0.60 -19.80 14.92
N ASP A 283 -1.24 -20.83 15.48
CA ASP A 283 -1.18 -21.12 16.93
C ASP A 283 0.22 -21.64 17.35
N CYS A 284 0.90 -22.38 16.46
CA CYS A 284 2.27 -22.82 16.68
C CYS A 284 3.21 -21.61 16.80
N PHE A 285 3.14 -20.67 15.86
CA PHE A 285 3.90 -19.42 15.94
C PHE A 285 3.52 -18.58 17.16
N ALA A 286 2.23 -18.46 17.48
CA ALA A 286 1.74 -17.65 18.60
C ALA A 286 2.33 -18.08 19.94
N LYS A 287 2.28 -19.38 20.26
CA LYS A 287 2.82 -19.91 21.51
C LYS A 287 4.32 -19.63 21.64
N VAL A 288 5.08 -19.87 20.58
CA VAL A 288 6.54 -19.68 20.57
C VAL A 288 6.89 -18.19 20.68
N TYR A 289 6.18 -17.34 19.95
CA TYR A 289 6.36 -15.90 19.96
C TYR A 289 6.08 -15.29 21.34
N HIS A 290 4.96 -15.66 22.00
CA HIS A 290 4.63 -15.18 23.34
C HIS A 290 5.69 -15.57 24.37
N LYS A 291 6.23 -16.79 24.28
CA LYS A 291 7.33 -17.25 25.15
C LYS A 291 8.63 -16.52 24.87
N TYR A 292 8.94 -16.27 23.61
CA TYR A 292 10.11 -15.48 23.22
C TYR A 292 10.02 -14.03 23.70
N LEU A 293 8.84 -13.39 23.64
CA LEU A 293 8.65 -12.05 24.19
C LEU A 293 8.90 -12.01 25.71
N ILE A 294 8.41 -13.00 26.45
CA ILE A 294 8.69 -13.11 27.90
C ILE A 294 10.19 -13.26 28.15
N TYR A 295 10.89 -14.09 27.38
CA TYR A 295 12.34 -14.25 27.47
C TYR A 295 13.08 -12.93 27.16
N LYS A 296 12.64 -12.20 26.14
CA LYS A 296 13.27 -10.95 25.72
C LYS A 296 13.06 -9.81 26.73
N ASP A 297 11.85 -9.68 27.28
CA ASP A 297 11.53 -8.69 28.29
C ASP A 297 12.40 -8.86 29.55
N GLN A 298 12.85 -10.09 29.85
CA GLN A 298 13.78 -10.36 30.95
C GLN A 298 15.20 -9.85 30.65
N LEU A 299 15.66 -9.93 29.41
CA LEU A 299 17.00 -9.50 29.00
C LEU A 299 17.12 -7.98 28.89
N THR A 300 16.05 -7.30 28.44
CA THR A 300 16.00 -5.85 28.28
C THR A 300 14.77 -5.30 28.99
N PRO A 301 14.80 -5.16 30.33
CA PRO A 301 13.67 -4.56 31.04
C PRO A 301 13.47 -3.10 30.59
N PRO A 302 12.22 -2.65 30.41
CA PRO A 302 11.95 -1.24 30.15
C PRO A 302 12.56 -0.38 31.26
N LYS A 303 13.18 0.75 30.89
CA LYS A 303 13.91 1.63 31.83
C LYS A 303 13.06 2.12 33.02
N ASP A 304 11.74 2.07 32.90
CA ASP A 304 10.77 2.54 33.91
C ASP A 304 9.87 1.43 34.49
N ALA A 305 10.11 0.15 34.18
CA ALA A 305 9.25 -0.94 34.64
C ALA A 305 9.65 -1.45 36.03
N LYS A 306 8.71 -1.42 36.98
CA LYS A 306 8.84 -2.15 38.25
C LYS A 306 8.98 -3.66 37.95
N PRO A 307 9.84 -4.41 38.67
CA PRO A 307 9.97 -5.84 38.48
C PRO A 307 8.60 -6.51 38.67
N LYS A 308 8.15 -7.28 37.68
CA LYS A 308 6.96 -8.12 37.83
C LYS A 308 7.35 -9.27 38.77
N GLU A 309 6.99 -9.19 40.05
CA GLU A 309 7.36 -10.15 41.11
C GLU A 309 6.88 -11.61 40.86
N ASN A 310 6.08 -11.87 39.83
CA ASN A 310 5.47 -13.18 39.55
C ASN A 310 5.84 -13.82 38.20
N SER A 311 6.79 -13.29 37.42
CA SER A 311 7.22 -13.95 36.17
C SER A 311 8.35 -14.93 36.43
N THR A 312 8.10 -16.23 36.24
CA THR A 312 9.15 -17.26 36.22
C THR A 312 10.15 -16.93 35.11
N PRO A 313 11.47 -16.85 35.41
CA PRO A 313 12.48 -16.63 34.39
C PRO A 313 12.43 -17.79 33.38
N ILE A 314 12.50 -17.46 32.10
CA ILE A 314 12.44 -18.45 31.01
C ILE A 314 13.81 -18.44 30.34
N SER A 315 14.41 -19.61 30.12
CA SER A 315 15.70 -19.71 29.42
C SER A 315 15.52 -19.81 27.89
N GLU A 316 16.56 -19.49 27.12
CA GLU A 316 16.52 -19.66 25.67
C GLU A 316 16.31 -21.14 25.28
N GLU A 317 16.88 -22.07 26.04
CA GLU A 317 16.71 -23.51 25.81
C GLU A 317 15.27 -23.97 26.07
N GLU A 318 14.58 -23.41 27.07
CA GLU A 318 13.15 -23.68 27.28
C GLU A 318 12.30 -23.19 26.10
N VAL A 319 12.62 -22.03 25.49
CA VAL A 319 11.95 -21.56 24.27
C VAL A 319 12.17 -22.55 23.12
N LYS A 320 13.40 -23.06 22.95
CA LYS A 320 13.71 -24.08 21.94
C LYS A 320 13.00 -25.41 22.22
N GLU A 321 12.90 -25.84 23.47
CA GLU A 321 12.17 -27.07 23.84
C GLU A 321 10.68 -26.96 23.55
N ILE A 322 10.06 -25.84 23.91
CA ILE A 322 8.65 -25.55 23.58
C ILE A 322 8.46 -25.55 22.07
N LEU A 323 9.35 -24.89 21.33
CA LEU A 323 9.29 -24.89 19.86
C LEU A 323 9.39 -26.31 19.29
N ARG A 324 10.32 -27.15 19.78
CA ARG A 324 10.43 -28.55 19.35
C ARG A 324 9.15 -29.34 19.62
N ALA A 325 8.55 -29.18 20.80
CA ALA A 325 7.31 -29.83 21.17
C ALA A 325 6.15 -29.39 20.26
N GLU A 326 5.98 -28.08 20.05
CA GLU A 326 4.90 -27.54 19.21
C GLU A 326 5.06 -27.90 17.74
N VAL A 327 6.29 -27.91 17.21
CA VAL A 327 6.57 -28.38 15.84
C VAL A 327 6.27 -29.87 15.71
N ALA A 328 6.65 -30.70 16.68
CA ALA A 328 6.34 -32.12 16.68
C ALA A 328 4.82 -32.36 16.67
N ASP A 329 4.08 -31.69 17.57
CA ASP A 329 2.63 -31.77 17.65
C ASP A 329 1.94 -31.27 16.38
N PHE A 330 2.46 -30.20 15.78
CA PHE A 330 2.00 -29.68 14.50
C PHE A 330 2.18 -30.73 13.40
N LEU A 331 3.39 -31.30 13.25
CA LEU A 331 3.69 -32.28 12.20
C LEU A 331 2.91 -33.59 12.37
N ILE A 332 2.65 -34.03 13.61
CA ILE A 332 1.81 -35.21 13.88
C ILE A 332 0.42 -35.05 13.24
N LYS A 333 -0.17 -33.85 13.27
CA LYS A 333 -1.48 -33.57 12.68
C LYS A 333 -1.49 -33.60 11.14
N PHE A 334 -0.31 -33.65 10.50
CA PHE A 334 -0.15 -33.73 9.04
C PHE A 334 0.43 -35.07 8.54
N LYS A 335 0.61 -36.07 9.42
CA LYS A 335 1.10 -37.41 9.05
C LYS A 335 0.23 -38.02 7.94
N GLY A 336 0.82 -38.13 6.75
CA GLY A 336 0.16 -38.57 5.51
C GLY A 336 0.60 -37.80 4.26
N HIS A 337 1.22 -36.63 4.42
CA HIS A 337 1.95 -35.94 3.36
C HIS A 337 3.44 -36.28 3.47
N ASN A 338 4.15 -36.44 2.34
CA ASN A 338 5.61 -36.47 2.29
C ASN A 338 6.11 -35.12 2.85
N THR A 339 6.30 -35.03 4.17
CA THR A 339 7.06 -33.93 4.76
C THR A 339 8.50 -34.19 4.37
N ASP A 340 8.95 -33.45 3.35
CA ASP A 340 10.36 -33.37 2.96
C ASP A 340 11.24 -33.06 4.17
N SER A 341 12.54 -33.34 4.02
CA SER A 341 13.66 -33.12 4.95
C SER A 341 13.87 -31.65 5.40
N THR A 342 12.82 -30.84 5.45
CA THR A 342 12.85 -29.42 5.78
C THR A 342 12.80 -29.23 7.30
N ASP A 343 13.74 -28.46 7.82
CA ASP A 343 13.82 -28.14 9.25
C ASP A 343 12.85 -27.00 9.62
N TYR A 344 11.58 -27.35 9.82
CA TYR A 344 10.55 -26.40 10.26
C TYR A 344 10.88 -25.73 11.60
N PHE A 345 11.65 -26.41 12.46
CA PHE A 345 12.11 -25.83 13.72
C PHE A 345 13.01 -24.62 13.44
N GLN A 346 14.01 -24.77 12.56
CA GLN A 346 14.91 -23.67 12.22
C GLN A 346 14.14 -22.49 11.59
N MET A 347 13.18 -22.76 10.71
CA MET A 347 12.42 -21.70 10.04
C MET A 347 11.63 -20.84 11.02
N ILE A 348 10.89 -21.47 11.94
CA ILE A 348 10.12 -20.75 12.96
C ILE A 348 11.05 -20.06 13.95
N TYR A 349 12.11 -20.74 14.38
CA TYR A 349 13.10 -20.17 15.29
C TYR A 349 13.75 -18.92 14.69
N GLU A 350 14.13 -18.91 13.41
CA GLU A 350 14.69 -17.71 12.78
C GLU A 350 13.69 -16.57 12.67
N CYS A 351 12.44 -16.87 12.29
CA CYS A 351 11.39 -15.85 12.22
C CYS A 351 11.19 -15.18 13.58
N VAL A 352 11.08 -15.97 14.65
CA VAL A 352 10.83 -15.46 16.00
C VAL A 352 12.09 -14.86 16.60
N HIS A 353 13.23 -15.57 16.60
CA HIS A 353 14.44 -15.11 17.28
C HIS A 353 15.12 -13.93 16.57
N LYS A 354 15.21 -13.95 15.24
CA LYS A 354 15.94 -12.92 14.47
C LYS A 354 15.03 -11.79 13.99
N LYS A 355 13.77 -12.07 13.70
CA LYS A 355 12.85 -11.14 13.01
C LYS A 355 11.51 -10.92 13.74
N PHE A 356 11.44 -11.08 15.07
CA PHE A 356 10.19 -10.92 15.83
C PHE A 356 9.44 -9.60 15.55
N LYS A 357 10.13 -8.47 15.28
CA LYS A 357 9.44 -7.18 14.97
C LYS A 357 8.66 -7.19 13.66
N PHE A 358 8.97 -8.11 12.74
CA PHE A 358 8.20 -8.33 11.51
C PHE A 358 7.00 -9.25 11.73
N LEU A 359 6.87 -9.86 12.91
CA LEU A 359 5.74 -10.70 13.26
C LEU A 359 4.78 -9.91 14.15
N THR A 360 3.54 -9.80 13.72
CA THR A 360 2.45 -9.25 14.54
C THR A 360 1.43 -10.35 14.80
N ILE A 361 1.16 -10.67 16.07
CA ILE A 361 0.23 -11.74 16.44
C ILE A 361 -1.03 -11.13 17.04
N ILE A 362 -2.17 -11.39 16.40
CA ILE A 362 -3.48 -10.90 16.84
C ILE A 362 -4.25 -12.05 17.47
N GLY A 363 -4.54 -11.93 18.77
CA GLY A 363 -5.38 -12.87 19.50
C GLY A 363 -6.88 -12.58 19.32
N LEU A 364 -7.66 -13.61 19.02
CA LEU A 364 -9.13 -13.52 18.91
C LEU A 364 -9.86 -13.61 20.27
N ASN A 365 -9.15 -14.04 21.31
CA ASN A 365 -9.71 -14.41 22.62
C ASN A 365 -9.48 -13.37 23.72
N VAL A 366 -8.86 -12.24 23.41
CA VAL A 366 -8.68 -11.18 24.40
C VAL A 366 -10.01 -10.44 24.53
N ASN A 367 -10.45 -10.19 25.76
CA ASN A 367 -11.62 -9.38 26.14
C ASN A 367 -11.51 -7.93 25.65
N TYR A 368 -11.36 -7.71 24.35
CA TYR A 368 -11.59 -6.42 23.76
C TYR A 368 -13.10 -6.23 23.70
N ASP A 369 -13.60 -5.21 24.39
CA ASP A 369 -14.99 -4.74 24.23
C ASP A 369 -15.27 -4.26 22.79
N SER A 370 -14.21 -4.12 21.97
CA SER A 370 -14.24 -3.74 20.55
C SER A 370 -13.67 -4.82 19.62
N GLU A 371 -14.19 -4.88 18.40
CA GLU A 371 -13.65 -5.72 17.32
C GLU A 371 -12.25 -5.19 16.89
N PRO A 372 -11.28 -6.06 16.55
CA PRO A 372 -9.96 -5.60 16.12
C PRO A 372 -10.06 -4.89 14.75
N ASP A 373 -9.58 -3.66 14.69
CA ASP A 373 -9.46 -2.88 13.46
C ASP A 373 -8.32 -3.44 12.60
N ILE A 374 -8.63 -4.38 11.70
CA ILE A 374 -7.61 -5.06 10.88
C ILE A 374 -6.81 -4.06 10.01
N ASP A 375 -7.43 -2.96 9.58
CA ASP A 375 -6.76 -1.90 8.85
C ASP A 375 -5.70 -1.17 9.70
N LEU A 376 -5.97 -0.92 10.99
CA LEU A 376 -4.98 -0.41 11.94
C LEU A 376 -3.80 -1.37 12.07
N VAL A 377 -4.10 -2.66 12.23
CA VAL A 377 -3.03 -3.64 12.47
C VAL A 377 -2.13 -3.79 11.24
N ILE A 378 -2.70 -3.74 10.04
CA ILE A 378 -1.90 -3.74 8.82
C ILE A 378 -0.95 -2.56 8.78
N LEU A 379 -1.46 -1.34 9.02
CA LEU A 379 -0.63 -0.14 8.98
C LEU A 379 0.45 -0.18 10.08
N ASN A 380 0.08 -0.56 11.32
CA ASN A 380 1.04 -0.68 12.41
C ASN A 380 2.14 -1.72 12.14
N ALA A 381 1.81 -2.85 11.50
CA ALA A 381 2.81 -3.86 11.14
C ALA A 381 3.80 -3.33 10.09
N LEU A 382 3.33 -2.57 9.10
CA LEU A 382 4.18 -1.91 8.10
C LEU A 382 5.10 -0.88 8.76
N LEU A 383 4.56 -0.03 9.63
CA LEU A 383 5.33 0.99 10.35
C LEU A 383 6.37 0.37 11.28
N THR A 384 6.00 -0.67 12.04
CA THR A 384 6.93 -1.35 12.97
C THR A 384 8.06 -2.07 12.22
N ALA A 385 7.76 -2.65 11.05
CA ALA A 385 8.77 -3.28 10.21
C ALA A 385 9.74 -2.24 9.63
N SER A 386 9.22 -1.09 9.22
CA SER A 386 10.02 0.00 8.68
C SER A 386 11.02 0.53 9.72
N ASP A 387 10.60 0.69 10.99
CA ASP A 387 11.49 1.12 12.11
C ASP A 387 12.63 0.13 12.41
N TYR A 388 12.54 -1.14 12.01
CA TYR A 388 13.59 -2.12 12.30
C TYR A 388 14.81 -2.01 11.37
N PHE A 389 14.66 -1.44 10.17
CA PHE A 389 15.77 -1.32 9.21
C PHE A 389 16.87 -0.34 9.64
N GLU A 390 16.64 0.45 10.70
CA GLU A 390 17.55 1.50 11.15
C GLU A 390 18.54 1.08 12.25
N SER A 391 18.63 -0.21 12.59
CA SER A 391 19.57 -0.65 13.64
C SER A 391 21.05 -0.70 13.19
N ASP A 392 21.36 -0.46 11.91
CA ASP A 392 22.73 -0.41 11.37
C ASP A 392 23.24 1.03 11.14
N GLU A 393 24.17 1.43 12.02
CA GLU A 393 25.20 2.50 12.04
C GLU A 393 25.08 3.89 11.34
N ASP A 394 24.17 4.21 10.41
CA ASP A 394 24.08 5.55 9.76
C ASP A 394 22.89 6.40 10.27
N LYS A 395 23.10 7.08 11.41
CA LYS A 395 22.09 7.40 12.44
C LYS A 395 21.36 8.76 12.41
N THR A 396 21.25 9.52 11.32
CA THR A 396 20.50 10.80 11.42
C THR A 396 19.77 11.27 10.17
N TYR A 397 20.34 11.09 8.96
CA TYR A 397 19.68 11.55 7.74
C TYR A 397 18.53 10.61 7.30
N ASN A 398 18.68 9.30 7.53
CA ASN A 398 17.65 8.31 7.17
C ASN A 398 16.42 8.37 8.10
N TYR A 399 16.59 8.71 9.38
CA TYR A 399 15.51 8.78 10.37
C TYR A 399 14.41 9.79 9.99
N SER A 400 14.83 10.98 9.54
CA SER A 400 13.93 12.04 9.12
C SER A 400 13.12 11.68 7.87
N GLN A 401 13.76 11.08 6.87
CA GLN A 401 13.09 10.63 5.63
C GLN A 401 12.15 9.46 5.92
N HIS A 402 12.57 8.51 6.75
CA HIS A 402 11.75 7.38 7.14
C HIS A 402 10.48 7.80 7.89
N LYS A 403 10.58 8.75 8.82
CA LYS A 403 9.39 9.33 9.49
C LYS A 403 8.45 10.04 8.51
N LEU A 404 8.98 10.68 7.47
CA LEU A 404 8.17 11.26 6.40
C LEU A 404 7.47 10.18 5.57
N GLU A 405 8.14 9.08 5.23
CA GLU A 405 7.53 7.94 4.53
C GLU A 405 6.42 7.28 5.36
N GLN A 406 6.63 7.12 6.68
CA GLN A 406 5.63 6.63 7.61
C GLN A 406 4.40 7.55 7.66
N LEU A 407 4.63 8.87 7.70
CA LEU A 407 3.56 9.87 7.72
C LEU A 407 2.82 9.93 6.37
N GLN A 408 3.54 9.81 5.26
CA GLN A 408 2.95 9.66 3.92
C GLN A 408 2.05 8.43 3.86
N LEU A 409 2.49 7.29 4.40
CA LEU A 409 1.68 6.07 4.45
C LEU A 409 0.42 6.27 5.31
N ALA A 410 0.53 6.90 6.48
CA ALA A 410 -0.62 7.20 7.32
C ALA A 410 -1.62 8.16 6.62
N LEU A 411 -1.10 9.13 5.87
CA LEU A 411 -1.89 10.08 5.06
C LEU A 411 -2.59 9.38 3.89
N ASP A 412 -1.89 8.51 3.17
CA ASP A 412 -2.45 7.67 2.11
C ASP A 412 -3.60 6.79 2.59
N TRP A 413 -3.59 6.44 3.88
CA TRP A 413 -4.58 5.58 4.51
C TRP A 413 -5.67 6.35 5.25
N ASP A 414 -5.59 7.68 5.29
CA ASP A 414 -6.47 8.56 6.07
C ASP A 414 -6.58 8.14 7.55
N ARG A 415 -5.44 7.75 8.16
CA ARG A 415 -5.33 7.31 9.57
C ARG A 415 -4.58 8.32 10.44
N VAL A 416 -5.27 9.42 10.74
CA VAL A 416 -4.77 10.49 11.64
C VAL A 416 -4.50 9.97 13.06
N ASP A 417 -5.29 9.01 13.51
CA ASP A 417 -5.12 8.38 14.82
C ASP A 417 -3.77 7.67 14.97
N ILE A 418 -3.31 6.96 13.93
CA ILE A 418 -1.95 6.37 13.91
C ILE A 418 -0.90 7.47 13.79
N ALA A 419 -1.10 8.44 12.90
CA ALA A 419 -0.16 9.54 12.73
C ALA A 419 0.08 10.26 14.07
N LYS A 420 -0.96 10.56 14.83
CA LYS A 420 -0.88 11.25 16.13
C LYS A 420 -0.30 10.37 17.25
N SER A 421 -0.60 9.06 17.27
CA SER A 421 -0.21 8.18 18.39
C SER A 421 1.16 7.50 18.21
N TYR A 422 1.55 7.19 16.97
CA TYR A 422 2.74 6.38 16.67
C TYR A 422 3.86 7.17 15.99
N ILE A 423 3.51 8.15 15.15
CA ILE A 423 4.49 8.86 14.30
C ILE A 423 4.85 10.21 14.92
N MET A 424 3.86 11.08 15.12
CA MET A 424 3.99 12.43 15.66
C MET A 424 3.90 12.43 17.19
N THR A 425 4.84 11.75 17.84
CA THR A 425 5.00 11.84 19.30
C THR A 425 5.69 13.16 19.68
N ASN A 426 5.37 13.69 20.87
CA ASN A 426 5.77 15.03 21.35
C ASN A 426 7.29 15.26 21.53
N GLU A 427 8.13 14.31 21.13
CA GLU A 427 9.59 14.35 21.34
C GLU A 427 10.35 14.88 20.12
N GLN A 428 9.69 15.13 18.99
CA GLN A 428 10.34 15.44 17.71
C GLN A 428 10.07 16.87 17.22
N ASP A 429 11.12 17.56 16.75
CA ASP A 429 11.03 18.89 16.12
C ASP A 429 10.52 18.78 14.67
N TRP A 430 9.20 18.71 14.50
CA TRP A 430 8.54 18.62 13.18
C TRP A 430 8.82 19.82 12.26
N ALA A 431 9.13 20.98 12.83
CA ALA A 431 9.50 22.19 12.07
C ALA A 431 10.78 22.03 11.23
N LYS A 432 11.65 21.06 11.55
CA LYS A 432 12.88 20.77 10.79
C LYS A 432 12.64 19.83 9.60
N LEU A 433 11.47 19.19 9.54
CA LEU A 433 11.08 18.29 8.45
C LEU A 433 10.31 19.09 7.38
N HIS A 434 10.60 18.86 6.10
CA HIS A 434 9.92 19.52 4.98
C HIS A 434 8.49 18.98 4.77
N LEU A 435 7.59 19.26 5.72
CA LEU A 435 6.20 18.77 5.73
C LEU A 435 5.29 19.40 4.66
N ASN A 436 5.78 20.39 3.91
CA ASN A 436 5.01 21.15 2.93
C ASN A 436 4.24 20.25 1.95
N ASN A 437 4.91 19.24 1.39
CA ASN A 437 4.29 18.33 0.42
C ASN A 437 3.17 17.48 1.04
N LEU A 438 3.36 17.02 2.28
CA LEU A 438 2.37 16.23 3.01
C LEU A 438 1.14 17.08 3.35
N PHE A 439 1.36 18.32 3.78
CA PHE A 439 0.28 19.27 4.03
C PHE A 439 -0.51 19.60 2.76
N LEU A 440 0.15 19.86 1.63
CA LEU A 440 -0.54 20.11 0.37
C LEU A 440 -1.32 18.88 -0.10
N THR A 441 -0.78 17.68 0.12
CA THR A 441 -1.48 16.43 -0.20
C THR A 441 -2.72 16.23 0.67
N SER A 442 -2.68 16.59 1.97
CA SER A 442 -3.87 16.50 2.83
C SER A 442 -4.95 17.50 2.41
N LEU A 443 -4.56 18.67 1.91
CA LEU A 443 -5.50 19.65 1.35
C LEU A 443 -6.16 19.15 0.06
N ASP A 444 -5.37 18.65 -0.89
CA ASP A 444 -5.85 18.10 -2.18
C ASP A 444 -6.86 16.95 -1.96
N ARG A 445 -6.57 16.10 -0.97
CA ARG A 445 -7.43 14.95 -0.62
C ARG A 445 -8.57 15.29 0.34
N ASN A 446 -8.72 16.56 0.73
CA ASN A 446 -9.72 17.04 1.68
C ASN A 446 -9.70 16.30 3.04
N GLN A 447 -8.50 15.97 3.54
CA GLN A 447 -8.29 15.27 4.80
C GLN A 447 -8.14 16.27 5.96
N ILE A 448 -9.28 16.84 6.39
CA ILE A 448 -9.33 17.95 7.38
C ILE A 448 -8.55 17.61 8.66
N LYS A 449 -8.71 16.40 9.19
CA LYS A 449 -8.07 15.97 10.43
C LYS A 449 -6.54 15.91 10.33
N PHE A 450 -5.99 15.59 9.16
CA PHE A 450 -4.54 15.64 8.92
C PHE A 450 -4.05 17.08 8.86
N THR A 451 -4.81 17.96 8.19
CA THR A 451 -4.51 19.39 8.14
C THR A 451 -4.50 20.01 9.54
N GLU A 452 -5.48 19.66 10.39
CA GLU A 452 -5.50 20.06 11.81
C GLU A 452 -4.27 19.54 12.55
N LEU A 453 -3.92 18.26 12.38
CA LEU A 453 -2.75 17.65 13.03
C LEU A 453 -1.43 18.36 12.66
N PHE A 454 -1.26 18.75 11.41
CA PHE A 454 -0.07 19.49 10.98
C PHE A 454 -0.01 20.89 11.60
N LEU A 455 -1.14 21.60 11.69
CA LEU A 455 -1.21 22.90 12.33
C LEU A 455 -0.95 22.83 13.85
N GLU A 456 -1.32 21.73 14.51
CA GLU A 456 -1.02 21.50 15.94
C GLU A 456 0.49 21.39 16.23
N HIS A 457 1.33 21.02 15.24
CA HIS A 457 2.77 20.75 15.40
C HIS A 457 3.66 21.86 14.80
N ASP A 458 3.30 23.13 15.01
CA ASP A 458 4.06 24.33 14.60
C ASP A 458 4.37 24.43 13.10
N PHE A 459 3.49 23.91 12.24
CA PHE A 459 3.61 24.10 10.80
C PHE A 459 3.30 25.56 10.39
N SER A 460 4.32 26.30 9.95
CA SER A 460 4.18 27.70 9.54
C SER A 460 3.59 27.82 8.14
N LEU A 461 2.32 28.24 8.07
CA LEU A 461 1.65 28.58 6.82
C LEU A 461 2.34 29.75 6.09
N THR A 462 2.96 30.67 6.83
CA THR A 462 3.66 31.83 6.26
C THR A 462 4.82 31.40 5.37
N ASN A 463 5.54 30.34 5.76
CA ASN A 463 6.65 29.82 4.97
C ASN A 463 6.15 29.05 3.73
N LEU A 464 5.00 28.35 3.85
CA LEU A 464 4.42 27.59 2.75
C LEU A 464 3.92 28.49 1.60
N PHE A 465 3.29 29.61 1.96
CA PHE A 465 2.71 30.56 0.99
C PHE A 465 3.60 31.76 0.70
N GLN A 466 4.89 31.69 1.04
CA GLN A 466 5.86 32.72 0.67
C GLN A 466 6.02 32.79 -0.87
N ASN A 467 5.91 31.66 -1.56
CA ASN A 467 5.86 31.58 -3.02
C ASN A 467 4.42 31.41 -3.50
N CYS A 468 4.03 32.21 -4.51
CA CYS A 468 2.68 32.19 -5.07
C CYS A 468 2.38 30.93 -5.89
N ASP A 469 3.40 30.20 -6.34
CA ASP A 469 3.28 28.97 -7.13
C ASP A 469 2.44 27.89 -6.44
N THR A 470 2.64 27.72 -5.14
CA THR A 470 1.87 26.76 -4.32
C THR A 470 0.38 27.08 -4.34
N LEU A 471 0.03 28.37 -4.28
CA LEU A 471 -1.36 28.81 -4.28
C LEU A 471 -2.00 28.61 -5.66
N VAL A 472 -1.31 28.99 -6.74
CA VAL A 472 -1.74 28.75 -8.12
C VAL A 472 -2.01 27.26 -8.36
N SER A 473 -1.11 26.41 -7.86
CA SER A 473 -1.21 24.96 -7.98
C SER A 473 -2.44 24.39 -7.27
N LEU A 474 -2.75 24.89 -6.05
CA LEU A 474 -3.96 24.51 -5.33
C LEU A 474 -5.24 24.95 -6.05
N TYR A 475 -5.26 26.17 -6.62
CA TYR A 475 -6.41 26.63 -7.41
C TYR A 475 -6.60 25.81 -8.69
N SER A 476 -5.50 25.41 -9.34
CA SER A 476 -5.54 24.56 -10.55
C SER A 476 -6.04 23.14 -10.24
N ALA A 477 -5.79 22.63 -9.02
CA ALA A 477 -6.30 21.33 -8.60
C ALA A 477 -7.83 21.29 -8.44
N LEU A 478 -8.48 22.44 -8.21
CA LEU A 478 -9.94 22.55 -8.04
C LEU A 478 -10.73 22.20 -9.30
N ASP A 479 -10.11 22.33 -10.48
CA ASP A 479 -10.71 21.96 -11.77
C ASP A 479 -11.01 20.45 -11.88
N THR A 480 -10.40 19.63 -11.03
CA THR A 480 -10.55 18.17 -11.05
C THR A 480 -11.72 17.65 -10.19
N LEU A 481 -12.42 18.52 -9.44
CA LEU A 481 -13.47 18.11 -8.50
C LEU A 481 -14.87 18.01 -9.16
N PRO A 482 -15.55 16.84 -9.10
CA PRO A 482 -16.80 16.59 -9.83
C PRO A 482 -18.05 17.33 -9.27
N HIS A 483 -17.97 17.93 -8.08
CA HIS A 483 -19.11 18.59 -7.42
C HIS A 483 -19.03 20.12 -7.37
N SER A 484 -17.92 20.73 -7.77
CA SER A 484 -17.76 22.19 -7.84
C SER A 484 -18.05 22.75 -9.25
N ALA A 485 -18.39 21.88 -10.20
CA ALA A 485 -18.67 22.14 -11.62
C ALA A 485 -19.84 23.12 -11.94
N ARG A 486 -20.48 23.75 -10.93
CA ARG A 486 -21.39 24.89 -11.15
C ARG A 486 -20.71 26.25 -10.96
N TYR A 487 -19.69 26.36 -10.12
CA TYR A 487 -18.93 27.61 -9.94
C TYR A 487 -17.66 27.63 -10.82
N TYR A 488 -17.03 26.47 -11.02
CA TYR A 488 -15.75 26.38 -11.75
C TYR A 488 -15.85 25.93 -13.20
N ARG A 489 -17.05 25.62 -13.74
CA ARG A 489 -17.22 25.51 -15.21
C ARG A 489 -16.92 26.81 -15.97
N LEU A 490 -16.70 27.90 -15.25
CA LEU A 490 -16.20 29.16 -15.78
C LEU A 490 -14.67 29.21 -15.93
N LEU A 491 -13.92 28.26 -15.34
CA LEU A 491 -12.47 28.09 -15.55
C LEU A 491 -12.14 27.45 -16.92
N ASP A 492 -13.14 26.84 -17.59
CA ASP A 492 -13.02 26.25 -18.94
C ASP A 492 -13.25 27.28 -20.08
N VAL A 493 -13.17 28.58 -19.76
CA VAL A 493 -12.92 29.59 -20.79
C VAL A 493 -11.41 29.63 -20.95
N SER A 494 -10.97 28.89 -21.96
CA SER A 494 -9.65 28.95 -22.56
C SER A 494 -9.05 30.36 -22.50
N LEU A 495 -7.73 30.40 -22.35
CA LEU A 495 -6.85 31.53 -22.60
C LEU A 495 -6.93 31.95 -24.09
N ASP A 496 -8.12 32.19 -24.62
CA ASP A 496 -8.40 32.50 -26.02
C ASP A 496 -8.67 34.00 -26.25
N ASP A 497 -8.43 34.86 -25.25
CA ASP A 497 -8.45 36.31 -25.47
C ASP A 497 -7.00 36.79 -25.63
N ASP A 498 -6.55 36.75 -26.89
CA ASP A 498 -5.57 37.62 -27.55
C ASP A 498 -4.57 38.36 -26.63
N ASP A 499 -3.34 37.83 -26.56
CA ASP A 499 -2.04 38.54 -26.70
C ASP A 499 -0.92 37.90 -25.84
N ASP A 500 0.18 37.57 -26.52
CA ASP A 500 1.49 37.07 -26.07
C ASP A 500 1.64 35.61 -25.59
N ASP A 501 2.38 34.83 -26.40
CA ASP A 501 3.06 33.55 -26.09
C ASP A 501 4.18 33.74 -25.04
N GLY A 502 3.93 34.50 -23.98
CA GLY A 502 4.79 34.62 -22.81
C GLY A 502 4.27 33.73 -21.69
N ASP A 503 5.13 32.91 -21.10
CA ASP A 503 4.79 32.08 -19.94
C ASP A 503 4.27 32.99 -18.80
N ILE A 504 2.94 33.02 -18.63
CA ILE A 504 2.27 33.91 -17.67
C ILE A 504 2.72 33.52 -16.26
N GLY A 505 3.36 34.46 -15.57
CA GLY A 505 3.89 34.26 -14.23
C GLY A 505 2.79 33.92 -13.20
N PRO A 506 3.16 33.25 -12.09
CA PRO A 506 2.22 32.82 -11.05
C PRO A 506 1.39 33.96 -10.46
N ASN A 507 1.98 35.15 -10.32
CA ASN A 507 1.28 36.34 -9.80
C ASN A 507 0.17 36.82 -10.73
N ASP A 508 0.38 36.75 -12.04
CA ASP A 508 -0.61 37.18 -13.04
C ASP A 508 -1.80 36.21 -13.11
N LYS A 509 -1.52 34.90 -12.95
CA LYS A 509 -2.57 33.87 -12.79
C LYS A 509 -3.43 34.12 -11.54
N LEU A 510 -2.82 34.48 -10.41
CA LEU A 510 -3.56 34.83 -9.19
C LEU A 510 -4.35 36.13 -9.34
N HIS A 511 -3.78 37.13 -10.00
CA HIS A 511 -4.48 38.38 -10.29
C HIS A 511 -5.72 38.12 -11.16
N TYR A 512 -5.59 37.24 -12.15
CA TYR A 512 -6.72 36.80 -12.97
C TYR A 512 -7.80 36.12 -12.12
N ILE A 513 -7.44 35.16 -11.26
CA ILE A 513 -8.38 34.49 -10.35
C ILE A 513 -9.11 35.50 -9.45
N TYR A 514 -8.38 36.45 -8.87
CA TYR A 514 -8.96 37.50 -8.02
C TYR A 514 -9.95 38.38 -8.80
N LYS A 515 -9.51 38.93 -9.95
CA LYS A 515 -10.30 39.87 -10.75
C LYS A 515 -11.58 39.22 -11.29
N ARG A 516 -11.49 37.96 -11.71
CA ARG A 516 -12.60 37.25 -12.36
C ARG A 516 -13.58 36.63 -11.38
N TYR A 517 -13.12 36.11 -10.25
CA TYR A 517 -13.96 35.30 -9.36
C TYR A 517 -14.15 35.88 -7.96
N VAL A 518 -13.09 36.43 -7.36
CA VAL A 518 -13.15 36.93 -5.98
C VAL A 518 -13.77 38.34 -5.93
N LYS A 519 -13.35 39.24 -6.83
CA LYS A 519 -13.83 40.64 -6.88
C LYS A 519 -15.35 40.73 -7.06
N PRO A 520 -16.01 39.97 -7.96
CA PRO A 520 -17.47 40.02 -8.10
C PRO A 520 -18.24 39.51 -6.88
N LEU A 521 -17.66 38.57 -6.12
CA LEU A 521 -18.28 38.02 -4.91
C LEU A 521 -18.19 38.98 -3.71
N ILE A 522 -17.10 39.75 -3.62
CA ILE A 522 -16.85 40.70 -2.52
C ILE A 522 -17.46 42.09 -2.82
N GLY A 523 -17.70 42.39 -4.11
CA GLY A 523 -18.15 43.71 -4.56
C GLY A 523 -17.05 44.77 -4.48
N ASP A 524 -17.39 46.03 -4.78
CA ASP A 524 -16.44 47.16 -4.81
C ASP A 524 -15.97 47.63 -3.41
N PHE A 525 -16.23 46.86 -2.35
CA PHE A 525 -15.89 47.23 -0.98
C PHE A 525 -14.41 47.09 -0.63
N PHE A 526 -13.64 46.32 -1.41
CA PHE A 526 -12.21 46.10 -1.19
C PHE A 526 -11.43 46.22 -2.52
N GLU A 527 -10.91 47.41 -2.82
CA GLU A 527 -9.86 47.58 -3.82
C GLU A 527 -8.51 47.18 -3.20
N ILE A 528 -7.90 46.11 -3.72
CA ILE A 528 -6.48 45.78 -3.47
C ILE A 528 -5.64 46.62 -4.44
N ASP A 529 -5.80 47.94 -4.42
CA ASP A 529 -5.03 48.87 -5.28
C ASP A 529 -3.80 49.46 -4.55
N ALA A 530 -3.29 48.78 -3.50
CA ALA A 530 -2.22 49.34 -2.67
C ALA A 530 -1.09 48.38 -2.24
N VAL A 531 -1.05 47.12 -2.68
CA VAL A 531 -0.03 46.17 -2.15
C VAL A 531 0.95 45.62 -3.21
N LEU A 532 0.69 45.78 -4.51
CA LEU A 532 1.66 45.40 -5.56
C LEU A 532 2.60 46.54 -5.99
N GLY A 533 2.69 47.61 -5.19
CA GLY A 533 3.61 48.73 -5.40
C GLY A 533 4.85 48.70 -4.50
N VAL A 534 5.30 47.52 -4.04
CA VAL A 534 6.64 47.40 -3.46
C VAL A 534 7.61 47.23 -4.61
N GLU A 535 8.10 48.37 -5.11
CA GLU A 535 9.35 48.43 -5.86
C GLU A 535 10.39 47.59 -5.12
N ILE A 536 11.01 46.67 -5.86
CA ILE A 536 12.31 46.11 -5.52
C ILE A 536 13.29 47.30 -5.53
N MET A 537 13.35 48.05 -4.43
CA MET A 537 14.50 48.89 -4.12
C MET A 537 15.36 48.11 -3.13
N ASN A 538 16.32 47.37 -3.71
CA ASN A 538 17.60 47.19 -3.07
C ASN A 538 18.14 48.58 -2.76
N ASP A 539 17.98 49.05 -1.52
CA ASP A 539 18.95 49.95 -0.92
C ASP A 539 18.79 49.96 0.60
N GLU A 540 19.88 49.55 1.25
CA GLU A 540 20.11 49.75 2.67
C GLU A 540 20.12 51.27 2.95
N SER A 541 19.07 51.82 3.55
CA SER A 541 19.16 52.87 4.60
C SER A 541 17.83 53.57 4.89
N ASN A 542 17.52 53.67 6.19
CA ASN A 542 16.79 54.75 6.87
C ASN A 542 15.75 55.57 6.08
N CYS A 543 14.45 55.28 6.24
CA CYS A 543 13.44 56.36 6.15
C CYS A 543 12.08 56.08 6.82
N CYS A 544 12.06 55.78 8.13
CA CYS A 544 10.84 55.92 8.93
C CYS A 544 10.64 57.39 9.34
N THR A 545 10.04 58.22 8.47
CA THR A 545 9.37 59.49 8.86
C THR A 545 8.66 60.18 7.68
N GLY A 546 9.09 59.96 6.44
CA GLY A 546 8.50 60.63 5.26
C GLY A 546 7.12 60.11 4.81
N CYS A 547 6.81 58.84 5.01
CA CYS A 547 5.57 58.22 4.49
C CYS A 547 4.30 58.64 5.27
N ILE A 548 4.42 58.99 6.54
CA ILE A 548 3.27 59.39 7.38
C ILE A 548 2.76 60.80 7.04
N ALA A 549 3.64 61.69 6.55
CA ALA A 549 3.26 63.05 6.16
C ALA A 549 2.41 63.08 4.88
N LYS A 550 2.74 62.26 3.87
CA LYS A 550 1.99 62.17 2.60
C LYS A 550 0.59 61.58 2.77
N ILE A 551 0.38 60.68 3.74
CA ILE A 551 -0.94 60.10 4.03
C ILE A 551 -1.88 61.10 4.73
N LYS A 552 -1.36 61.98 5.60
CA LYS A 552 -2.17 63.02 6.26
C LYS A 552 -2.61 64.13 5.30
N GLU A 553 -1.81 64.46 4.29
CA GLU A 553 -2.14 65.51 3.32
C GLU A 553 -3.24 65.07 2.33
N LYS A 554 -3.27 63.79 1.92
CA LYS A 554 -4.34 63.24 1.08
C LYS A 554 -5.69 63.11 1.82
N ARG A 555 -5.69 62.89 3.14
CA ARG A 555 -6.94 62.88 3.95
C ARG A 555 -7.55 64.28 4.13
N LYS A 556 -6.74 65.35 4.18
CA LYS A 556 -7.25 66.73 4.29
C LYS A 556 -7.92 67.25 3.00
N LYS A 557 -7.47 66.80 1.82
CA LYS A 557 -8.05 67.20 0.53
C LYS A 557 -9.39 66.50 0.20
N ARG A 558 -9.69 65.34 0.79
CA ARG A 558 -10.98 64.64 0.58
C ARG A 558 -12.14 65.15 1.46
N HIS A 559 -11.87 65.90 2.54
CA HIS A 559 -12.92 66.45 3.42
C HIS A 559 -13.45 67.84 3.04
N HIS A 560 -12.94 68.49 1.97
CA HIS A 560 -13.42 69.81 1.52
C HIS A 560 -14.33 69.76 0.27
N GLY A 561 -14.69 68.57 -0.23
CA GLY A 561 -15.47 68.41 -1.47
C GLY A 561 -16.93 67.94 -1.29
N ALA A 562 -17.44 67.76 -0.07
CA ALA A 562 -18.73 67.12 0.18
C ALA A 562 -19.72 67.98 1.00
N ASN A 563 -19.76 69.29 0.79
CA ASN A 563 -20.72 70.21 1.43
C ASN A 563 -21.33 71.21 0.42
N SER A 564 -21.75 70.73 -0.75
CA SER A 564 -22.48 71.53 -1.73
C SER A 564 -23.28 70.64 -2.67
N LEU A 565 -24.32 69.98 -2.14
CA LEU A 565 -25.49 69.50 -2.88
C LEU A 565 -26.42 68.81 -1.88
N TYR A 566 -27.24 69.61 -1.20
CA TYR A 566 -28.62 69.32 -0.75
C TYR A 566 -29.08 70.54 0.07
N GLN A 567 -29.75 71.46 -0.63
CA GLN A 567 -30.92 72.16 -0.09
C GLN A 567 -32.11 71.20 -0.17
#